data_AF-A0A934TGY3-F1
#
_entry.id   AF-A0A934TGY3-F1
#
_cell.length_a   1.000
_cell.length_b   1.000
_cell.length_c   1.000
_cell.angle_alpha   90.00
_cell.angle_beta   90.00
_cell.angle_gamma   90.00
#
_symmetry.space_group_name_H-M   'P 1'
#
loop_
_entity.id
_entity.type
_entity.pdbx_description
1 polymer ?
#
loop_
_entity_poly.entity_id
_entity_poly.type
_entity_poly.pdbx_seq_one_letter_code
_entity_poly.pdbx_strand_id
1 'polypeptide(L)'
;MREAAFVKENRNKWQQIDNQTKNKDIPAETLADNFIELTDDLSYARTFYPRSQTVRYLNQLTGRYFIHIYKYRKKEKGRFFKFWKTELPLIMYKYR
;
A
#
# COMPACT_ATOMS: atom_id res chain seq x y z
N MET A 1 25.92 -7.53 -4.67
CA MET A 1 25.44 -7.14 -6.02
C MET A 1 25.76 -5.65 -6.24
N ARG A 2 26.05 -5.19 -7.46
CA ARG A 2 26.16 -3.75 -7.77
C ARG A 2 24.77 -3.14 -8.01
N GLU A 3 24.58 -1.86 -7.75
CA GLU A 3 23.27 -1.20 -7.93
C GLU A 3 22.70 -1.39 -9.34
N ALA A 4 23.53 -1.27 -10.39
CA ALA A 4 23.09 -1.46 -11.76
C ALA A 4 22.52 -2.86 -12.04
N ALA A 5 23.08 -3.90 -11.41
CA ALA A 5 22.57 -5.26 -11.53
C ALA A 5 21.25 -5.43 -10.76
N PHE A 6 21.16 -4.86 -9.56
CA PHE A 6 19.95 -4.85 -8.75
C PHE A 6 18.78 -4.19 -9.48
N VAL A 7 19.04 -3.03 -10.10
CA VAL A 7 18.05 -2.33 -10.93
C VAL A 7 17.68 -3.16 -12.15
N LYS A 8 18.65 -3.77 -12.85
CA LYS A 8 18.38 -4.58 -14.04
C LYS A 8 17.46 -5.77 -13.73
N GLU A 9 17.66 -6.42 -12.60
CA GLU A 9 16.88 -7.59 -12.19
C GLU A 9 15.43 -7.21 -11.81
N ASN A 10 15.25 -6.12 -11.05
CA ASN A 10 13.95 -5.77 -10.49
C ASN A 10 13.14 -4.76 -11.32
N ARG A 11 13.74 -4.10 -12.32
CA ARG A 11 13.08 -3.05 -13.12
C ARG A 11 11.77 -3.50 -13.74
N ASN A 12 11.72 -4.71 -14.32
CA ASN A 12 10.52 -5.21 -15.00
C ASN A 12 9.36 -5.34 -14.02
N LYS A 13 9.64 -5.87 -12.82
CA LYS A 13 8.71 -6.00 -11.71
C LYS A 13 8.16 -4.63 -11.28
N TRP A 14 9.05 -3.65 -11.04
CA TRP A 14 8.64 -2.30 -10.66
C TRP A 14 7.77 -1.62 -11.72
N GLN A 15 8.08 -1.82 -13.01
CA GLN A 15 7.27 -1.30 -14.10
C GLN A 15 5.87 -1.94 -14.16
N GLN A 16 5.77 -3.26 -13.93
CA GLN A 16 4.48 -3.94 -13.86
C GLN A 16 3.64 -3.40 -12.70
N ILE A 17 4.23 -3.27 -11.52
CA ILE A 17 3.56 -2.74 -10.33
C ILE A 17 3.11 -1.29 -10.55
N ASP A 18 3.99 -0.43 -11.09
CA ASP A 18 3.66 0.98 -11.36
C ASP A 18 2.51 1.11 -12.36
N ASN A 19 2.50 0.29 -13.43
CA ASN A 19 1.41 0.24 -14.40
C ASN A 19 0.10 -0.25 -13.78
N GLN A 20 0.14 -1.25 -12.89
CA GLN A 20 -1.04 -1.73 -12.19
C GLN A 20 -1.69 -0.63 -11.34
N THR A 21 -0.89 0.23 -10.69
CA THR A 21 -1.40 1.36 -9.88
C THR A 21 -2.31 2.32 -10.64
N LYS A 22 -2.28 2.33 -11.99
CA LYS A 22 -3.19 3.13 -12.82
C LYS A 22 -4.61 2.54 -12.89
N ASN A 23 -4.76 1.24 -12.65
CA ASN A 23 -6.05 0.56 -12.62
C ASN A 23 -6.66 0.64 -11.22
N LYS A 24 -7.96 0.91 -11.14
CA LYS A 24 -8.67 1.11 -9.85
C LYS A 24 -9.08 -0.19 -9.16
N ASP A 25 -9.07 -1.31 -9.89
CA ASP A 25 -9.62 -2.60 -9.43
C ASP A 25 -8.53 -3.68 -9.32
N ILE A 26 -7.53 -3.44 -8.45
CA ILE A 26 -6.52 -4.44 -8.11
C ILE A 26 -7.05 -5.28 -6.94
N PRO A 27 -7.00 -6.63 -7.00
CA PRO A 27 -7.33 -7.49 -5.87
C PRO A 27 -6.53 -7.15 -4.62
N ALA A 28 -7.15 -7.26 -3.44
CA ALA A 28 -6.50 -6.91 -2.16
C ALA A 28 -5.28 -7.78 -1.85
N GLU A 29 -5.31 -9.05 -2.25
CA GLU A 29 -4.19 -10.00 -2.10
C GLU A 29 -2.98 -9.56 -2.94
N THR A 30 -3.19 -9.33 -4.24
CA THR A 30 -2.15 -8.81 -5.15
C THR A 30 -1.59 -7.47 -4.68
N LEU A 31 -2.43 -6.59 -4.12
CA LEU A 31 -1.99 -5.33 -3.53
C LEU A 31 -1.03 -5.54 -2.35
N ALA A 32 -1.31 -6.54 -1.49
CA ALA A 32 -0.49 -6.85 -0.33
C ALA A 32 0.85 -7.48 -0.75
N ASP A 33 0.83 -8.44 -1.69
CA ASP A 33 2.04 -9.11 -2.18
C ASP A 33 3.00 -8.11 -2.83
N ASN A 34 2.49 -7.29 -3.75
CA ASN A 34 3.28 -6.23 -4.40
C ASN A 34 3.87 -5.23 -3.39
N PHE A 35 3.15 -4.96 -2.29
CA PHE A 35 3.63 -4.07 -1.26
C PHE A 35 4.77 -4.67 -0.45
N ILE A 36 4.67 -5.95 -0.08
CA ILE A 36 5.72 -6.68 0.61
C ILE A 36 7.01 -6.64 -0.24
N GLU A 37 6.91 -6.99 -1.52
CA GLU A 37 8.05 -6.98 -2.44
C GLU A 37 8.69 -5.59 -2.57
N LEU A 38 7.88 -4.53 -2.73
CA LEU A 38 8.38 -3.16 -2.82
C LEU A 38 9.08 -2.72 -1.53
N THR A 39 8.55 -3.10 -0.37
CA THR A 39 9.17 -2.77 0.92
C THR A 39 10.48 -3.52 1.15
N ASP A 40 10.59 -4.75 0.68
CA ASP A 40 11.82 -5.54 0.73
C ASP A 40 12.90 -4.93 -0.16
N ASP A 41 12.56 -4.63 -1.43
CA ASP A 41 13.47 -3.98 -2.37
C ASP A 41 13.93 -2.61 -1.86
N LEU A 42 13.02 -1.82 -1.27
CA LEU A 42 13.34 -0.53 -0.68
C LEU A 42 14.28 -0.66 0.53
N SER A 43 14.05 -1.67 1.37
CA SER A 43 14.89 -1.94 2.55
C SER A 43 16.29 -2.37 2.14
N TYR A 44 16.39 -3.25 1.15
CA TYR A 44 17.66 -3.63 0.54
C TYR A 44 18.38 -2.41 -0.05
N ALA A 45 17.70 -1.62 -0.89
CA ALA A 45 18.28 -0.45 -1.53
C ALA A 45 18.76 0.61 -0.50
N ARG A 46 18.01 0.84 0.59
CA ARG A 46 18.42 1.75 1.67
C ARG A 46 19.69 1.27 2.39
N THR A 47 19.83 -0.04 2.56
CA THR A 47 20.98 -0.65 3.26
C THR A 47 22.24 -0.58 2.40
N PHE A 48 22.16 -0.95 1.13
CA PHE A 48 23.33 -1.12 0.27
C PHE A 48 23.64 0.08 -0.63
N TYR A 49 22.64 0.90 -0.96
CA TYR A 49 22.78 2.07 -1.85
C TYR A 49 22.18 3.34 -1.23
N PRO A 50 22.65 3.73 -0.02
CA PRO A 50 22.10 4.90 0.66
C PRO A 50 22.24 6.16 -0.21
N ARG A 51 21.20 6.99 -0.23
CA ARG A 51 21.10 8.23 -1.03
C ARG A 51 21.03 8.05 -2.55
N SER A 52 20.86 6.82 -3.05
CA SER A 52 20.75 6.60 -4.50
C SER A 52 19.39 7.03 -5.08
N GLN A 53 19.36 7.18 -6.40
CA GLN A 53 18.12 7.46 -7.13
C GLN A 53 17.13 6.29 -7.06
N THR A 54 17.64 5.06 -6.99
CA THR A 54 16.84 3.85 -6.81
C THR A 54 16.06 3.90 -5.50
N VAL A 55 16.70 4.30 -4.39
CA VAL A 55 16.01 4.47 -3.10
C VAL A 55 14.90 5.50 -3.21
N ARG A 56 15.16 6.64 -3.86
CA ARG A 56 14.15 7.69 -4.02
C ARG A 56 12.95 7.22 -4.84
N TYR A 57 13.22 6.52 -5.95
CA TYR A 57 12.19 5.94 -6.82
C TYR A 57 11.33 4.90 -6.06
N LEU A 58 11.97 3.93 -5.40
CA LEU A 58 11.27 2.88 -4.65
C LEU A 58 10.43 3.45 -3.50
N ASN A 59 10.93 4.48 -2.82
CA ASN A 59 10.19 5.15 -1.76
C ASN A 59 8.92 5.83 -2.30
N GLN A 60 9.02 6.52 -3.44
CA GLN A 60 7.86 7.14 -4.09
C GLN A 60 6.83 6.09 -4.56
N LEU A 61 7.29 4.99 -5.17
CA LEU A 61 6.43 3.91 -5.65
C LEU A 61 5.70 3.22 -4.48
N THR A 62 6.44 2.85 -3.44
CA THR A 62 5.90 2.22 -2.22
C THR A 62 4.87 3.13 -1.53
N GLY A 63 5.18 4.43 -1.41
CA GLY A 63 4.27 5.40 -0.80
C GLY A 63 2.94 5.56 -1.55
N ARG A 64 2.97 5.55 -2.89
CA ARG A 64 1.73 5.53 -3.70
C ARG A 64 0.92 4.26 -3.42
N TYR A 65 1.57 3.10 -3.42
CA TYR A 65 0.92 1.81 -3.19
C TYR A 65 0.26 1.72 -1.81
N PHE A 66 0.94 2.23 -0.77
CA PHE A 66 0.39 2.28 0.60
C PHE A 66 -0.97 3.01 0.68
N ILE A 67 -1.11 4.14 -0.03
CA ILE A 67 -2.36 4.89 -0.06
C ILE A 67 -3.49 4.07 -0.70
N HIS A 68 -3.18 3.29 -1.75
CA HIS A 68 -4.16 2.41 -2.40
C HIS A 68 -4.62 1.29 -1.46
N ILE A 69 -3.70 0.62 -0.75
CA ILE A 69 -4.02 -0.42 0.24
C ILE A 69 -4.90 0.16 1.35
N TYR A 70 -4.54 1.33 1.88
CA TYR A 70 -5.29 1.95 2.97
C TYR A 70 -6.71 2.38 2.55
N LYS A 71 -6.90 2.83 1.30
CA LYS A 71 -8.23 3.10 0.74
C LYS A 71 -9.05 1.83 0.50
N TYR A 72 -8.42 0.73 0.12
CA TYR A 72 -9.09 -0.56 -0.14
C TYR A 72 -9.53 -1.29 1.12
N ARG A 73 -9.01 -0.90 2.29
CA ARG A 73 -9.53 -1.37 3.58
C ARG A 73 -10.98 -0.89 3.72
N LYS A 74 -11.93 -1.76 3.34
CA LYS A 74 -13.38 -1.53 3.31
C LYS A 74 -13.81 -0.70 4.52
N LYS A 75 -14.00 0.61 4.34
CA LYS A 75 -14.88 1.35 5.24
C LYS A 75 -16.29 0.84 4.93
N GLU A 76 -16.94 0.21 5.90
CA GLU A 76 -18.38 -0.07 5.83
C GLU A 76 -19.09 1.24 5.44
N LYS A 77 -19.60 1.30 4.20
CA LYS A 77 -20.40 2.44 3.74
C LYS A 77 -21.59 2.56 4.71
N GLY A 78 -21.69 3.69 5.39
CA GLY A 78 -22.75 3.93 6.38
C GLY A 78 -22.38 3.60 7.83
N ARG A 79 -21.15 3.18 8.17
CA ARG A 79 -20.75 2.96 9.57
C ARG A 79 -20.98 4.17 10.46
N PHE A 80 -20.68 5.37 9.95
CA PHE A 80 -20.95 6.62 10.67
C PHE A 80 -22.47 6.81 10.92
N PHE A 81 -23.30 6.60 9.88
CA PHE A 81 -24.75 6.71 10.01
C PHE A 81 -25.35 5.66 10.94
N LYS A 82 -24.89 4.41 10.84
CA LYS A 82 -25.31 3.27 11.68
C LYS A 82 -24.94 3.49 13.14
N PHE A 83 -23.75 4.03 13.40
CA PHE A 83 -23.32 4.36 14.76
C PHE A 83 -24.29 5.34 15.43
N TRP A 84 -24.58 6.48 14.78
CA TRP A 84 -25.42 7.52 15.37
C TRP A 84 -26.91 7.19 15.39
N LYS A 85 -27.44 6.48 14.39
CA LYS A 85 -28.89 6.16 14.30
C LYS A 85 -29.30 4.88 15.03
N THR A 86 -28.39 3.92 15.18
CA THR A 86 -28.74 2.59 15.67
C THR A 86 -27.95 2.25 16.93
N GLU A 87 -26.63 2.23 16.84
CA GLU A 87 -25.77 1.69 17.91
C GLU A 87 -25.79 2.58 19.16
N LEU A 88 -25.62 3.90 19.00
CA LEU A 88 -25.60 4.83 20.12
C LEU A 88 -26.95 4.88 20.86
N PRO A 89 -28.12 5.03 20.20
CA PRO A 89 -29.41 5.00 20.90
C PRO A 89 -29.69 3.67 21.62
N LEU A 90 -29.31 2.53 21.02
CA LEU A 90 -29.47 1.21 21.65
C LEU A 90 -28.63 1.08 22.91
N ILE A 91 -27.39 1.57 22.90
CA ILE A 91 -26.51 1.58 24.08
C ILE A 91 -27.12 2.47 25.17
N MET A 92 -27.56 3.68 24.82
CA MET A 92 -28.18 4.61 25.78
C MET A 92 -29.45 4.02 26.41
N TYR A 93 -30.27 3.30 25.64
CA TYR A 93 -31.44 2.60 26.17
C TYR A 93 -31.08 1.43 27.09
N LYS A 94 -30.03 0.67 26.75
CA LYS A 94 -29.57 -0.48 27.55
C LYS A 94 -29.03 -0.07 28.93
N TYR A 95 -28.47 1.14 29.05
CA TYR A 95 -27.87 1.66 30.29
C TYR A 95 -28.71 2.77 30.95
N ARG A 96 -29.97 2.92 30.54
CA ARG A 96 -30.96 3.76 31.23
C ARG A 96 -31.56 3.00 32.40
#